data_AF-A0A2H3J4Q9-F1
#
_entry.id   AF-A0A2H3J4Q9-F1
#
_cell.length_a   1.000
_cell.length_b   1.000
_cell.length_c   1.000
_cell.angle_alpha   90.00
_cell.angle_beta   90.00
_cell.angle_gamma   90.00
#
_symmetry.space_group_name_H-M   'P 1'
#
loop_
_entity.id
_entity.type
_entity.pdbx_description
1 polymer ?
#
loop_
_entity_poly.entity_id
_entity_poly.type
_entity_poly.pdbx_seq_one_letter_code
_entity_poly.pdbx_strand_id
1 'polypeptide(L)'
;MSGLTDLGAIPRPGYLHANIASLTTSLVPGGAFWMDSLCVPRQKDMRRKAIGLMVQTYRDAEIVLVIDAGIRSFSVNSSTEEKLLRVLMSEWMQRLWTLQETILSCKLVFEFAERTVSVEEVIPRNERDLLDVVPTKLASEIQRLCLKRRFIAGKLGIGDVSSFLRTRATNRSENETFAISSLLDVDAYELADLPHEKRMMTILTRLRNVPANIIFLSGSKLSEQGFL
;
A
#
# COMPACT_ATOMS: atom_id res chain seq x y z
N MET A 1 -6.51 5.11 -48.96
CA MET A 1 -5.67 5.71 -47.90
C MET A 1 -6.59 6.13 -46.77
N SER A 2 -6.87 5.22 -45.85
CA SER A 2 -7.71 5.45 -44.67
C SER A 2 -6.85 5.12 -43.46
N GLY A 3 -6.42 6.16 -42.75
CA GLY A 3 -5.59 6.05 -41.56
C GLY A 3 -6.23 6.81 -40.41
N LEU A 4 -6.11 6.19 -39.23
CA LEU A 4 -6.26 6.77 -37.89
C LEU A 4 -7.68 7.08 -37.42
N THR A 5 -8.22 6.21 -36.56
CA THR A 5 -8.59 6.53 -35.18
C THR A 5 -9.17 5.29 -34.50
N ASP A 6 -8.35 4.57 -33.73
CA ASP A 6 -8.85 3.70 -32.67
C ASP A 6 -7.98 3.93 -31.42
N LEU A 7 -8.25 5.07 -30.78
CA LEU A 7 -7.73 5.36 -29.44
C LEU A 7 -8.63 4.60 -28.47
N GLY A 8 -8.03 3.61 -27.82
CA GLY A 8 -8.66 2.70 -26.86
C GLY A 8 -9.71 3.38 -25.99
N ALA A 9 -10.95 2.89 -26.14
CA ALA A 9 -12.09 3.36 -25.41
C ALA A 9 -11.83 3.30 -23.89
N ILE A 10 -11.84 4.47 -23.25
CA ILE A 10 -11.87 4.59 -21.80
C ILE A 10 -13.14 3.87 -21.31
N PRO A 11 -13.05 2.87 -20.40
CA PRO A 11 -14.23 2.13 -19.96
C PRO A 11 -15.22 3.07 -19.27
N ARG A 12 -16.50 3.01 -19.66
CA ARG A 12 -17.57 3.79 -19.03
C ARG A 12 -17.70 3.42 -17.54
N PRO A 13 -17.98 4.36 -16.63
CA PRO A 13 -17.98 4.13 -15.17
C PRO A 13 -18.94 3.01 -14.68
N GLY A 14 -19.99 2.68 -15.44
CA GLY A 14 -20.88 1.56 -15.12
C GLY A 14 -20.25 0.16 -15.25
N TYR A 15 -19.25 -0.01 -16.12
CA TYR A 15 -18.56 -1.30 -16.32
C TYR A 15 -17.58 -1.64 -15.18
N LEU A 16 -17.06 -0.62 -14.49
CA LEU A 16 -16.11 -0.82 -13.41
C LEU A 16 -16.80 -1.40 -12.16
N HIS A 17 -18.01 -0.92 -11.81
CA HIS A 17 -18.72 -1.34 -10.61
C HIS A 17 -19.26 -2.78 -10.67
N ALA A 18 -19.85 -3.18 -11.81
CA ALA A 18 -20.34 -4.55 -11.98
C ALA A 18 -19.19 -5.58 -11.95
N ASN A 19 -18.00 -5.17 -12.42
CA ASN A 19 -16.81 -6.01 -12.42
C ASN A 19 -16.22 -6.20 -11.01
N ILE A 20 -16.13 -5.12 -10.22
CA ILE A 20 -15.59 -5.19 -8.84
C ILE A 20 -16.46 -6.09 -7.96
N ALA A 21 -17.79 -5.94 -7.99
CA ALA A 21 -18.69 -6.76 -7.17
C ALA A 21 -18.57 -8.27 -7.49
N SER A 22 -18.41 -8.61 -8.76
CA SER A 22 -18.17 -9.99 -9.20
C SER A 22 -16.85 -10.53 -8.65
N LEU A 23 -15.77 -9.77 -8.81
CA LEU A 23 -14.43 -10.13 -8.31
C LEU A 23 -14.40 -10.27 -6.79
N THR A 24 -15.04 -9.38 -6.04
CA THR A 24 -15.07 -9.46 -4.58
C THR A 24 -15.89 -10.66 -4.11
N THR A 25 -17.00 -10.97 -4.80
CA THR A 25 -17.86 -12.12 -4.46
C THR A 25 -17.16 -13.45 -4.75
N SER A 26 -16.35 -13.54 -5.81
CA SER A 26 -15.58 -14.75 -6.10
C SER A 26 -14.46 -15.00 -5.09
N LEU A 27 -13.91 -13.94 -4.50
CA LEU A 27 -12.86 -14.02 -3.48
C LEU A 27 -13.42 -14.28 -2.07
N VAL A 28 -14.49 -13.58 -1.69
CA VAL A 28 -15.16 -13.72 -0.39
C VAL A 28 -16.68 -13.72 -0.60
N PRO A 29 -17.30 -14.91 -0.79
CA PRO A 29 -18.74 -15.01 -0.99
C PRO A 29 -19.52 -14.42 0.19
N GLY A 30 -20.40 -13.45 -0.08
CA GLY A 30 -21.17 -12.74 0.96
C GLY A 30 -20.37 -11.72 1.76
N GLY A 31 -19.11 -11.47 1.41
CA GLY A 31 -18.28 -10.46 2.03
C GLY A 31 -18.65 -9.03 1.62
N ALA A 32 -18.40 -8.08 2.52
CA ALA A 32 -18.41 -6.66 2.17
C ALA A 32 -17.04 -6.25 1.59
N PHE A 33 -17.03 -5.25 0.71
CA PHE A 33 -15.79 -4.63 0.24
C PHE A 33 -15.70 -3.18 0.72
N TRP A 34 -14.47 -2.70 0.90
CA TRP A 34 -14.17 -1.33 1.31
C TRP A 34 -13.22 -0.69 0.31
N MET A 35 -13.45 0.58 -0.01
CA MET A 35 -12.57 1.38 -0.86
C MET A 35 -12.59 2.81 -0.36
N ASP A 36 -11.42 3.41 -0.16
CA ASP A 36 -11.28 4.75 0.42
C ASP A 36 -12.11 5.82 -0.31
N SER A 37 -12.11 5.74 -1.65
CA SER A 37 -12.79 6.66 -2.55
C SER A 37 -14.33 6.59 -2.44
N LEU A 38 -14.86 5.49 -1.90
CA LEU A 38 -16.29 5.27 -1.67
C LEU A 38 -16.67 5.41 -0.20
N CYS A 39 -15.80 4.98 0.71
CA CYS A 39 -16.09 4.83 2.13
C CYS A 39 -15.58 5.98 3.01
N VAL A 40 -14.77 6.90 2.47
CA VAL A 40 -14.29 8.08 3.19
C VAL A 40 -15.06 9.33 2.72
N PRO A 41 -16.02 9.82 3.51
CA PRO A 41 -16.87 10.94 3.10
C PRO A 41 -16.11 12.27 3.06
N ARG A 42 -16.70 13.27 2.39
CA ARG A 42 -16.14 14.63 2.30
C ARG A 42 -16.41 15.48 3.54
N GLN A 43 -17.50 15.23 4.26
CA GLN A 43 -17.85 15.97 5.48
C GLN A 43 -16.77 15.77 6.55
N LYS A 44 -16.25 16.87 7.11
CA LYS A 44 -15.07 16.89 7.98
C LYS A 44 -15.13 15.88 9.13
N ASP A 45 -16.21 15.86 9.90
CA ASP A 45 -16.33 15.01 11.08
C ASP A 45 -16.45 13.53 10.73
N MET A 46 -17.21 13.22 9.67
CA MET A 46 -17.35 11.86 9.18
C MET A 46 -16.07 11.36 8.50
N ARG A 47 -15.35 12.25 7.81
CA ARG A 47 -14.03 11.97 7.22
C ARG A 47 -13.03 11.62 8.30
N ARG A 48 -13.00 12.39 9.39
CA ARG A 48 -12.15 12.13 10.55
C ARG A 48 -12.41 10.75 11.13
N LYS A 49 -13.68 10.40 11.37
CA LYS A 49 -14.07 9.07 11.87
C LYS A 49 -13.65 7.97 10.90
N ALA A 50 -13.90 8.14 9.60
CA ALA A 50 -13.50 7.17 8.59
C ALA A 50 -11.98 6.96 8.58
N ILE A 51 -11.19 8.04 8.61
CA ILE A 51 -9.72 7.98 8.65
C ILE A 51 -9.23 7.22 9.89
N GLY A 52 -9.78 7.52 11.06
CA GLY A 52 -9.36 6.83 12.28
C GLY A 52 -9.81 5.36 12.34
N LEU A 53 -10.81 4.96 11.54
CA LEU A 53 -11.22 3.55 11.38
C LEU A 53 -10.43 2.80 10.30
N MET A 54 -9.73 3.49 9.38
CA MET A 54 -9.02 2.85 8.26
C MET A 54 -8.06 1.75 8.73
N VAL A 55 -7.32 2.00 9.81
CA VAL A 55 -6.37 1.03 10.37
C VAL A 55 -7.06 -0.27 10.76
N GLN A 56 -8.20 -0.15 11.45
CA GLN A 56 -8.99 -1.31 11.83
C GLN A 56 -9.58 -1.99 10.59
N THR A 57 -10.10 -1.22 9.63
CA THR A 57 -10.60 -1.77 8.35
C THR A 57 -9.54 -2.62 7.64
N TYR A 58 -8.29 -2.17 7.58
CA TYR A 58 -7.21 -2.93 6.92
C TYR A 58 -6.78 -4.17 7.70
N ARG A 59 -6.79 -4.12 9.04
CA ARG A 59 -6.47 -5.28 9.90
C ARG A 59 -7.55 -6.36 9.81
N ASP A 60 -8.81 -5.93 9.81
CA ASP A 60 -9.97 -6.82 9.78
C ASP A 60 -10.27 -7.34 8.37
N ALA A 61 -9.63 -6.78 7.34
CA ALA A 61 -9.77 -7.23 5.97
C ALA A 61 -9.19 -8.65 5.77
N GLU A 62 -10.04 -9.57 5.33
CA GLU A 62 -9.60 -10.92 4.99
C GLU A 62 -8.66 -10.91 3.77
N ILE A 63 -9.00 -10.13 2.75
CA ILE A 63 -8.29 -10.02 1.47
C ILE A 63 -8.19 -8.55 1.06
N VAL A 64 -6.99 -8.13 0.67
CA VAL A 64 -6.75 -6.91 -0.10
C VAL A 64 -6.62 -7.31 -1.57
N LEU A 65 -7.59 -6.87 -2.36
CA LEU A 65 -7.60 -7.02 -3.81
C LEU A 65 -7.00 -5.78 -4.47
N VAL A 66 -5.91 -5.96 -5.21
CA VAL A 66 -5.23 -4.91 -5.96
C VAL A 66 -5.70 -4.94 -7.41
N ILE A 67 -6.39 -3.86 -7.81
CA ILE A 67 -6.84 -3.63 -9.17
C ILE A 67 -6.05 -2.44 -9.71
N ASP A 68 -5.02 -2.71 -10.53
CA ASP A 68 -4.11 -1.71 -11.08
C ASP A 68 -4.01 -1.86 -12.61
N ALA A 69 -4.05 -0.76 -13.35
CA ALA A 69 -4.02 -0.78 -14.81
C ALA A 69 -2.71 -1.34 -15.39
N GLY A 70 -1.58 -1.09 -14.72
CA GLY A 70 -0.27 -1.61 -15.08
C GLY A 70 -0.19 -3.12 -14.89
N ILE A 71 -0.85 -3.66 -13.86
CA ILE A 71 -0.90 -5.11 -13.59
C ILE A 71 -1.90 -5.79 -14.53
N ARG A 72 -3.11 -5.23 -14.70
CA ARG A 72 -4.17 -5.78 -15.58
C ARG A 72 -3.82 -5.78 -17.06
N SER A 73 -2.83 -5.00 -17.48
CA SER A 73 -2.36 -5.01 -18.86
C SER A 73 -1.41 -6.18 -19.17
N PHE A 74 -1.08 -7.02 -18.19
CA PHE A 74 -0.13 -8.11 -18.33
C PHE A 74 -0.76 -9.49 -18.05
N SER A 75 -0.26 -10.49 -18.76
CA SER A 75 -0.72 -11.87 -18.62
C SER A 75 -0.16 -12.50 -17.34
N VAL A 76 -0.97 -13.29 -16.65
CA VAL A 76 -0.49 -14.16 -15.56
C VAL A 76 0.52 -15.22 -16.05
N ASN A 77 0.52 -15.52 -17.34
CA ASN A 77 1.41 -16.50 -17.96
C ASN A 77 2.77 -15.90 -18.39
N SER A 78 2.98 -14.61 -18.17
CA SER A 78 4.29 -13.95 -18.33
C SER A 78 5.35 -14.54 -17.39
N SER A 79 6.61 -14.21 -17.67
CA SER A 79 7.73 -14.66 -16.84
C SER A 79 7.62 -14.15 -15.40
N THR A 80 8.27 -14.83 -14.46
CA THR A 80 8.25 -14.44 -13.04
C THR A 80 8.81 -13.03 -12.85
N GLU A 81 9.90 -12.69 -13.56
CA GLU A 81 10.53 -11.37 -13.58
C GLU A 81 9.55 -10.30 -14.02
N GLU A 82 8.84 -10.52 -15.14
CA GLU A 82 7.87 -9.57 -15.68
C GLU A 82 6.73 -9.33 -14.68
N LYS A 83 6.18 -10.39 -14.08
CA LYS A 83 5.12 -10.28 -13.08
C LYS A 83 5.57 -9.49 -11.86
N LEU A 84 6.75 -9.82 -11.32
CA LEU A 84 7.32 -9.14 -10.16
C LEU A 84 7.59 -7.66 -10.45
N LEU A 85 8.21 -7.37 -11.60
CA LEU A 85 8.49 -6.01 -12.02
C LEU A 85 7.21 -5.20 -12.19
N ARG A 86 6.14 -5.81 -12.73
CA ARG A 86 4.86 -5.13 -12.91
C ARG A 86 4.18 -4.80 -11.60
N VAL A 87 4.24 -5.69 -10.62
CA VAL A 87 3.75 -5.39 -9.26
C VAL A 87 4.58 -4.26 -8.63
N LEU A 88 5.90 -4.33 -8.69
CA LEU A 88 6.80 -3.34 -8.07
C LEU A 88 6.69 -1.94 -8.70
N MET A 89 6.43 -1.87 -10.01
CA MET A 89 6.29 -0.62 -10.75
C MET A 89 4.84 -0.11 -10.84
N SER A 90 3.88 -0.84 -10.26
CA SER A 90 2.47 -0.45 -10.28
C SER A 90 2.23 0.88 -9.55
N GLU A 91 1.18 1.61 -9.95
CA GLU A 91 0.79 2.82 -9.22
C GLU A 91 0.37 2.48 -7.80
N TRP A 92 -0.26 1.32 -7.61
CA TRP A 92 -0.57 0.81 -6.27
C TRP A 92 0.69 0.69 -5.39
N MET A 93 1.83 0.23 -5.93
CA MET A 93 3.11 0.22 -5.20
C MET A 93 3.77 1.57 -4.98
N GLN A 94 3.43 2.55 -5.79
CA GLN A 94 3.96 3.91 -5.68
C GLN A 94 3.11 4.79 -4.75
N ARG A 95 1.90 4.37 -4.35
CA ARG A 95 1.06 5.13 -3.43
C ARG A 95 1.49 4.91 -1.98
N LEU A 96 1.60 6.00 -1.22
CA LEU A 96 2.00 5.97 0.18
C LEU A 96 1.01 5.21 1.08
N TRP A 97 -0.29 5.44 0.86
CA TRP A 97 -1.38 4.91 1.71
C TRP A 97 -1.63 3.42 1.56
N THR A 98 -1.27 2.82 0.42
CA THR A 98 -1.43 1.38 0.16
C THR A 98 -0.43 0.52 0.93
N LEU A 99 0.56 1.14 1.57
CA LEU A 99 1.49 0.45 2.46
C LEU A 99 0.75 -0.17 3.65
N GLN A 100 -0.21 0.56 4.22
CA GLN A 100 -1.05 0.06 5.31
C GLN A 100 -1.90 -1.13 4.88
N GLU A 101 -2.53 -1.05 3.70
CA GLU A 101 -3.30 -2.15 3.10
C GLU A 101 -2.45 -3.43 3.00
N THR A 102 -1.17 -3.29 2.62
CA THR A 102 -0.26 -4.43 2.46
C THR A 102 0.19 -5.02 3.79
N ILE A 103 0.61 -4.16 4.73
CA ILE A 103 1.24 -4.60 5.98
C ILE A 103 0.21 -5.12 6.98
N LEU A 104 -0.96 -4.49 7.04
CA LEU A 104 -1.96 -4.78 8.08
C LEU A 104 -2.90 -5.93 7.73
N SER A 105 -3.05 -6.29 6.44
CA SER A 105 -4.05 -7.27 5.99
C SER A 105 -3.56 -8.72 5.97
N CYS A 106 -4.51 -9.65 5.88
CA CYS A 106 -4.27 -11.09 5.94
C CYS A 106 -3.98 -11.77 4.59
N LYS A 107 -4.37 -11.23 3.45
CA LYS A 107 -4.09 -11.87 2.14
C LYS A 107 -4.01 -10.77 1.10
N LEU A 108 -3.02 -10.85 0.22
CA LEU A 108 -2.85 -9.90 -0.87
C LEU A 108 -3.05 -10.62 -2.20
N VAL A 109 -3.94 -10.09 -3.02
CA VAL A 109 -4.34 -10.66 -4.31
C VAL A 109 -4.28 -9.58 -5.37
N PHE A 110 -3.75 -9.90 -6.55
CA PHE A 110 -3.61 -9.02 -7.70
C PHE A 110 -4.52 -9.46 -8.84
N GLU A 111 -5.26 -8.52 -9.44
CA GLU A 111 -6.02 -8.77 -10.66
C GLU A 111 -5.11 -8.61 -11.89
N PHE A 112 -4.73 -9.72 -12.52
CA PHE A 112 -4.04 -9.74 -13.82
C PHE A 112 -5.06 -9.76 -14.97
N ALA A 113 -4.60 -9.78 -16.22
CA ALA A 113 -5.47 -9.74 -17.39
C ALA A 113 -6.50 -10.89 -17.41
N GLU A 114 -6.09 -12.10 -17.03
CA GLU A 114 -6.93 -13.30 -17.10
C GLU A 114 -7.64 -13.63 -15.79
N ARG A 115 -7.00 -13.38 -14.64
CA ARG A 115 -7.53 -13.76 -13.33
C ARG A 115 -6.84 -13.05 -12.16
N THR A 116 -7.44 -13.20 -10.99
CA THR A 116 -6.82 -12.92 -9.70
C THR A 116 -5.72 -13.93 -9.35
N VAL A 117 -4.62 -13.43 -8.77
CA VAL A 117 -3.43 -14.20 -8.38
C VAL A 117 -3.00 -13.76 -6.98
N SER A 118 -2.76 -14.70 -6.07
CA SER A 118 -2.26 -14.34 -4.74
C SER A 118 -0.78 -13.96 -4.78
N VAL A 119 -0.33 -13.11 -3.84
CA VAL A 119 1.08 -12.73 -3.75
C VAL A 119 2.01 -13.95 -3.60
N GLU A 120 1.52 -14.99 -2.93
CA GLU A 120 2.20 -16.27 -2.78
C GLU A 120 2.51 -16.99 -4.08
N GLU A 121 1.67 -16.80 -5.11
CA GLU A 121 1.81 -17.39 -6.44
C GLU A 121 2.72 -16.53 -7.34
N VAL A 122 2.75 -15.22 -7.13
CA VAL A 122 3.66 -14.30 -7.85
C VAL A 122 5.11 -14.51 -7.41
N ILE A 123 5.33 -14.80 -6.13
CA ILE A 123 6.66 -14.97 -5.55
C ILE A 123 7.22 -16.37 -5.89
N PRO A 124 8.42 -16.48 -6.48
CA PRO A 124 9.04 -17.77 -6.77
C PRO A 124 9.29 -18.58 -5.49
N ARG A 125 8.99 -19.88 -5.55
CA ARG A 125 9.15 -20.83 -4.44
C ARG A 125 9.95 -22.07 -4.77
N ASN A 126 10.20 -22.33 -6.05
CA ASN A 126 10.96 -23.50 -6.46
C ASN A 126 12.47 -23.22 -6.37
N GLU A 127 13.28 -24.26 -6.13
CA GLU A 127 14.72 -24.11 -5.92
C GLU A 127 15.45 -23.52 -7.14
N ARG A 128 14.96 -23.76 -8.36
CA ARG A 128 15.61 -23.26 -9.59
C ARG A 128 15.45 -21.75 -9.74
N ASP A 129 14.26 -21.22 -9.49
CA ASP A 129 13.97 -19.78 -9.57
C ASP A 129 14.72 -19.01 -8.46
N LEU A 130 15.01 -19.67 -7.32
CA LEU A 130 15.81 -19.10 -6.24
C LEU A 130 17.31 -18.99 -6.57
N LEU A 131 17.78 -19.70 -7.60
CA LEU A 131 19.15 -19.58 -8.09
C LEU A 131 19.32 -18.39 -9.05
N ASP A 132 18.23 -17.87 -9.62
CA ASP A 132 18.27 -16.66 -10.43
C ASP A 132 18.27 -15.41 -9.55
N VAL A 133 19.30 -14.58 -9.71
CA VAL A 133 19.51 -13.37 -8.94
C VAL A 133 18.40 -12.34 -9.18
N VAL A 134 17.86 -12.25 -10.40
CA VAL A 134 16.91 -11.18 -10.78
C VAL A 134 15.52 -11.43 -10.17
N PRO A 135 14.82 -12.55 -10.42
CA PRO A 135 13.57 -12.89 -9.74
C PRO A 135 13.72 -12.87 -8.23
N THR A 136 14.80 -13.42 -7.70
CA THR A 136 15.03 -13.48 -6.25
C THR A 136 15.13 -12.07 -5.66
N LYS A 137 15.85 -11.16 -6.31
CA LYS A 137 15.96 -9.78 -5.82
C LYS A 137 14.63 -9.05 -5.90
N LEU A 138 13.88 -9.17 -7.01
CA LEU A 138 12.56 -8.54 -7.15
C LEU A 138 11.56 -9.12 -6.15
N ALA A 139 11.53 -10.44 -6.00
CA ALA A 139 10.70 -11.14 -5.02
C ALA A 139 11.04 -10.72 -3.60
N SER A 140 12.31 -10.47 -3.27
CA SER A 140 12.71 -10.01 -1.94
C SER A 140 12.06 -8.69 -1.53
N GLU A 141 11.79 -7.78 -2.48
CA GLU A 141 11.15 -6.50 -2.17
C GLU A 141 9.66 -6.68 -1.84
N ILE A 142 8.96 -7.57 -2.57
CA ILE A 142 7.55 -7.92 -2.27
C ILE A 142 7.48 -8.76 -0.99
N GLN A 143 8.34 -9.76 -0.85
CA GLN A 143 8.46 -10.56 0.36
C GLN A 143 8.76 -9.70 1.58
N ARG A 144 9.59 -8.66 1.48
CA ARG A 144 9.85 -7.76 2.63
C ARG A 144 8.57 -7.10 3.14
N LEU A 145 7.64 -6.76 2.24
CA LEU A 145 6.31 -6.25 2.62
C LEU A 145 5.46 -7.35 3.28
N CYS A 146 5.47 -8.58 2.74
CA CYS A 146 4.64 -9.70 3.20
C CYS A 146 5.22 -10.53 4.36
N LEU A 147 6.53 -10.54 4.59
CA LEU A 147 7.22 -11.32 5.64
C LEU A 147 7.29 -10.54 6.94
N LYS A 148 7.41 -9.21 6.87
CA LYS A 148 7.23 -8.37 8.06
C LYS A 148 5.86 -8.63 8.69
N ARG A 149 4.81 -8.89 7.91
CA ARG A 149 3.52 -9.40 8.40
C ARG A 149 3.62 -10.67 9.26
N ARG A 150 4.51 -11.62 8.92
CA ARG A 150 4.65 -12.93 9.61
C ARG A 150 5.60 -12.89 10.81
N PHE A 151 6.58 -11.99 10.81
CA PHE A 151 7.56 -11.83 11.90
C PHE A 151 7.24 -10.69 12.86
N ILE A 152 6.27 -9.81 12.54
CA ILE A 152 5.78 -8.78 13.45
C ILE A 152 4.83 -9.41 14.49
N ALA A 153 5.43 -10.17 15.40
CA ALA A 153 5.09 -10.04 16.81
C ALA A 153 5.79 -8.80 17.43
N GLY A 154 6.67 -8.12 16.69
CA GLY A 154 7.39 -6.89 17.10
C GLY A 154 7.00 -5.64 16.31
N LYS A 155 6.89 -4.49 16.97
CA LYS A 155 6.49 -3.20 16.38
C LYS A 155 7.45 -2.75 15.25
N LEU A 156 6.92 -2.17 14.17
CA LEU A 156 7.75 -1.56 13.11
C LEU A 156 8.50 -0.34 13.66
N GLY A 157 9.78 -0.25 13.35
CA GLY A 157 10.57 0.95 13.62
C GLY A 157 10.47 1.98 12.50
N ILE A 158 10.85 3.22 12.80
CA ILE A 158 10.91 4.31 11.80
C ILE A 158 11.81 3.98 10.62
N GLY A 159 12.92 3.25 10.84
CA GLY A 159 13.81 2.81 9.77
C GLY A 159 13.16 1.82 8.80
N ASP A 160 12.29 0.94 9.31
CA ASP A 160 11.54 0.00 8.49
C ASP A 160 10.53 0.72 7.61
N VAL A 161 9.73 1.61 8.24
CA VAL A 161 8.74 2.43 7.54
C VAL A 161 9.43 3.29 6.49
N SER A 162 10.50 4.00 6.84
CA SER A 162 11.30 4.79 5.89
C SER A 162 11.78 3.94 4.70
N SER A 163 12.30 2.74 4.95
CA SER A 163 12.74 1.82 3.89
C SER A 163 11.60 1.38 2.96
N PHE A 164 10.37 1.24 3.46
CA PHE A 164 9.18 0.95 2.64
C PHE A 164 8.66 2.17 1.87
N LEU A 165 8.91 3.38 2.36
CA LEU A 165 8.48 4.62 1.73
C LEU A 165 9.39 5.08 0.59
N ARG A 166 10.61 4.54 0.44
CA ARG A 166 11.59 4.97 -0.58
C ARG A 166 11.06 4.98 -2.01
N THR A 167 10.12 4.10 -2.33
CA THR A 167 9.53 3.97 -3.67
C THR A 167 8.08 4.49 -3.73
N ARG A 168 7.63 5.21 -2.69
CA ARG A 168 6.24 5.66 -2.54
C ARG A 168 6.16 7.16 -2.46
N ALA A 169 5.09 7.71 -3.02
CA ALA A 169 4.79 9.12 -3.05
C ALA A 169 3.35 9.40 -2.58
N THR A 170 3.14 10.63 -2.12
CA THR A 170 1.82 11.18 -1.82
C THR A 170 1.69 12.53 -2.51
N ASN A 171 0.50 12.83 -3.07
CA ASN A 171 0.19 14.15 -3.62
C ASN A 171 -0.25 15.14 -2.54
N ARG A 172 -0.36 14.70 -1.30
CA ARG A 172 -0.70 15.50 -0.12
C ARG A 172 0.29 15.14 0.98
N SER A 173 1.29 15.99 1.20
CA SER A 173 2.28 15.81 2.28
C SER A 173 1.62 15.83 3.67
N GLU A 174 0.54 16.60 3.83
CA GLU A 174 -0.26 16.65 5.06
C GLU A 174 -0.78 15.29 5.54
N ASN A 175 -0.97 14.40 4.57
CA ASN A 175 -1.53 13.08 4.71
C ASN A 175 -0.47 12.02 5.06
N GLU A 176 0.82 12.34 4.90
CA GLU A 176 1.91 11.39 5.14
C GLU A 176 1.91 10.88 6.58
N THR A 177 1.75 11.80 7.54
CA THR A 177 1.73 11.49 8.98
C THR A 177 0.64 10.47 9.35
N PHE A 178 -0.54 10.58 8.77
CA PHE A 178 -1.61 9.60 8.99
C PHE A 178 -1.27 8.23 8.39
N ALA A 179 -0.67 8.19 7.21
CA ALA A 179 -0.29 6.94 6.55
C ALA A 179 0.82 6.17 7.29
N ILE A 180 1.69 6.85 8.02
CA ILE A 180 2.77 6.21 8.79
C ILE A 180 2.41 5.98 10.26
N SER A 181 1.52 6.78 10.84
CA SER A 181 1.18 6.74 12.27
C SER A 181 0.78 5.34 12.75
N SER A 182 -0.13 4.70 12.03
CA SER A 182 -0.64 3.36 12.39
C SER A 182 0.43 2.27 12.30
N LEU A 183 1.40 2.42 11.40
CA LEU A 183 2.53 1.49 11.25
C LEU A 183 3.50 1.65 12.42
N LEU A 184 3.62 2.86 12.96
CA LEU A 184 4.48 3.22 14.09
C LEU A 184 3.79 3.12 15.45
N ASP A 185 2.58 2.54 15.50
CA ASP A 185 1.78 2.39 16.71
C ASP A 185 1.44 3.74 17.39
N VAL A 186 1.23 4.78 16.57
CA VAL A 186 0.74 6.09 16.98
C VAL A 186 -0.72 6.24 16.56
N ASP A 187 -1.58 6.69 17.46
CA ASP A 187 -3.00 6.85 17.18
C ASP A 187 -3.25 7.98 16.16
N ALA A 188 -3.85 7.64 15.02
CA ALA A 188 -4.20 8.60 13.98
C ALA A 188 -5.22 9.64 14.46
N TYR A 189 -6.06 9.32 15.45
CA TYR A 189 -7.01 10.28 16.03
C TYR A 189 -6.31 11.40 16.81
N GLU A 190 -5.21 11.08 17.51
CA GLU A 190 -4.38 12.08 18.20
C GLU A 190 -3.86 13.12 17.19
N LEU A 191 -3.46 12.66 16.00
CA LEU A 191 -2.93 13.52 14.95
C LEU A 191 -4.01 14.32 14.21
N ALA A 192 -5.26 13.84 14.20
CA ALA A 192 -6.35 14.44 13.44
C ALA A 192 -6.73 15.84 13.95
N ASP A 193 -6.57 16.09 15.26
CA ASP A 193 -6.86 17.37 15.88
C ASP A 193 -5.68 18.35 15.84
N LEU A 194 -4.50 17.88 15.43
CA LEU A 194 -3.29 18.69 15.41
C LEU A 194 -3.11 19.43 14.08
N PRO A 195 -2.56 20.67 14.13
CA PRO A 195 -2.01 21.33 12.95
C PRO A 195 -0.98 20.45 12.26
N HIS A 196 -0.91 20.51 10.93
CA HIS A 196 -0.01 19.67 10.11
C HIS A 196 1.43 19.68 10.63
N GLU A 197 1.97 20.87 10.94
CA GLU A 197 3.33 21.09 11.42
C GLU A 197 3.64 20.35 12.73
N LYS A 198 2.62 20.14 13.58
CA LYS A 198 2.79 19.46 14.87
C LYS A 198 2.68 17.94 14.77
N ARG A 199 2.12 17.38 13.70
CA ARG A 199 1.85 15.94 13.59
C ARG A 199 3.13 15.10 13.58
N MET A 200 4.13 15.50 12.80
CA MET A 200 5.41 14.77 12.75
C MET A 200 6.13 14.84 14.09
N MET A 201 6.14 16.02 14.72
CA MET A 201 6.68 16.23 16.07
C MET A 201 6.03 15.28 17.08
N THR A 202 4.69 15.20 17.08
CA THR A 202 3.94 14.27 17.93
C THR A 202 4.31 12.82 17.65
N ILE A 203 4.41 12.39 16.38
CA ILE A 203 4.87 11.04 16.03
C ILE A 203 6.25 10.77 16.65
N LEU A 204 7.23 11.66 16.42
CA LEU A 204 8.59 11.51 16.94
C LEU A 204 8.63 11.44 18.48
N THR A 205 7.83 12.25 19.18
CA THR A 205 7.71 12.19 20.65
C THR A 205 7.07 10.90 21.14
N ARG A 206 6.14 10.33 20.38
CA ARG A 206 5.47 9.05 20.71
C ARG A 206 6.36 7.84 20.42
N LEU A 207 7.31 7.97 19.49
CA LEU A 207 8.35 6.97 19.24
C LEU A 207 9.29 6.88 20.45
N ARG A 208 9.03 5.92 21.34
CA ARG A 208 9.87 5.69 22.54
C ARG A 208 11.33 5.36 22.21
N ASN A 209 11.57 4.75 21.04
CA ASN A 209 12.88 4.35 20.56
C ASN A 209 13.14 4.96 19.18
N VAL A 210 14.01 5.96 19.12
CA VAL A 210 14.43 6.59 17.87
C VAL A 210 15.86 6.17 17.55
N PRO A 211 16.15 5.68 16.32
CA PRO A 211 17.50 5.32 15.92
C PRO A 211 18.45 6.52 16.00
N ALA A 212 19.63 6.34 16.61
CA ALA A 212 20.61 7.41 16.77
C ALA A 212 21.06 8.02 15.44
N ASN A 213 21.02 7.26 14.35
CA ASN A 213 21.38 7.74 13.02
C ASN A 213 20.31 8.63 12.36
N ILE A 214 19.14 8.84 12.98
CA ILE A 214 18.08 9.72 12.44
C ILE A 214 18.61 11.15 12.19
N ILE A 215 19.57 11.58 13.00
CA ILE A 215 20.18 12.92 12.93
C ILE A 215 20.97 13.12 11.62
N PHE A 216 21.50 12.03 11.05
CA PHE A 216 22.28 12.03 9.82
C PHE A 216 21.43 11.79 8.57
N LEU A 217 20.12 11.57 8.70
CA LEU A 217 19.26 11.39 7.54
C LEU A 217 19.16 12.68 6.73
N SER A 218 19.40 12.56 5.43
CA SER A 218 19.18 13.63 4.46
C SER A 218 17.68 13.89 4.32
N GLY A 219 17.24 15.11 4.59
CA GLY A 219 15.84 15.51 4.52
C GLY A 219 15.60 16.83 5.24
N SER A 220 14.44 17.44 4.99
CA SER A 220 14.02 18.65 5.70
C SER A 220 13.91 18.36 7.19
N LYS A 221 14.48 19.28 7.97
CA LYS A 221 14.51 19.20 9.43
C LYS A 221 13.37 20.00 10.04
N LEU A 222 12.84 19.56 11.18
CA LEU A 222 11.85 20.32 11.93
C LEU A 222 12.50 21.61 12.47
N SER A 223 11.79 22.73 12.37
CA SER A 223 12.30 24.03 12.78
C SER A 223 12.18 24.28 14.29
N GLU A 224 11.43 23.46 15.01
CA GLU A 224 11.25 23.59 16.46
C GLU A 224 12.49 23.09 17.22
N GLN A 225 12.89 23.86 18.24
CA GLN A 225 14.05 23.54 19.06
C GLN A 225 13.87 22.20 19.78
N GLY A 226 14.88 21.33 19.69
CA GLY A 226 14.83 19.98 20.25
C GLY A 226 14.29 18.93 19.28
N PHE A 227 13.80 19.34 18.11
CA PHE A 227 13.48 18.44 17.01
C PHE A 227 14.47 18.64 15.87
N LEU A 228 14.82 17.53 15.24
CA LEU A 228 15.62 17.45 14.02
C LEU A 228 14.69 17.06 12.90
#